data_AF-A0A2R5LPD6-F1
#
_entry.id   AF-A0A2R5LPD6-F1
#
_cell.length_a   1.000
_cell.length_b   1.000
_cell.length_c   1.000
_cell.angle_alpha   90.00
_cell.angle_beta   90.00
_cell.angle_gamma   90.00
#
_symmetry.space_group_name_H-M   'P 1'
#
loop_
_entity.id
_entity.type
_entity.pdbx_description
1 polymer ?
#
loop_
_entity_poly.entity_id
_entity_poly.type
_entity_poly.pdbx_seq_one_letter_code
_entity_poly.pdbx_strand_id
1 'polypeptide(L)'
;MRLVIWKLLNIEMHIFVAIVNVLMLFDYGATANEIVYPSLVESRDSNGIKVVRINDDLTLNLRRSDFLGSELITSYWKDGELHHDAVNSAIFGLHDDPEHFSAVLLHELQHGVQLRGLL
;
A
#
# COMPACT_ATOMS: atom_id res chain seq x y z
N MET A 1 -32.23 30.59 29.58
CA MET A 1 -30.91 30.66 28.90
C MET A 1 -30.29 29.28 28.58
N ARG A 2 -30.41 28.25 29.44
CA ARG A 2 -29.83 26.90 29.21
C ARG A 2 -30.41 26.12 28.01
N LEU A 3 -31.72 26.28 27.71
CA LEU A 3 -32.39 25.52 26.64
C LEU A 3 -31.98 25.96 25.22
N VAL A 4 -31.66 27.25 25.05
CA VAL A 4 -31.25 27.83 23.76
C VAL A 4 -29.83 27.37 23.41
N ILE A 5 -28.93 27.35 24.41
CA ILE A 5 -27.55 26.88 24.24
C ILE A 5 -27.52 25.40 23.85
N TRP A 6 -28.38 24.57 24.45
CA TRP A 6 -28.45 23.13 24.14
C TRP A 6 -29.01 22.85 22.73
N LYS A 7 -30.00 23.63 22.28
CA LYS A 7 -30.51 23.57 20.89
C LYS A 7 -29.48 24.02 19.86
N LEU A 8 -28.72 25.08 20.17
CA LEU A 8 -27.68 25.60 19.29
C LEU A 8 -26.55 24.56 19.14
N LEU A 9 -26.07 23.99 20.25
CA LEU A 9 -25.02 22.97 20.23
C LEU A 9 -25.40 21.72 19.40
N ASN A 10 -26.67 21.30 19.48
CA ASN A 10 -27.17 20.15 18.73
C ASN A 10 -27.27 20.44 17.22
N ILE A 11 -27.67 21.65 16.85
CA ILE A 11 -27.73 22.09 15.45
C ILE A 11 -26.33 22.14 14.83
N GLU A 12 -25.34 22.72 15.54
CA GLU A 12 -23.95 22.75 15.07
C GLU A 12 -23.37 21.35 14.85
N MET A 13 -23.69 20.41 15.77
CA MET A 13 -23.27 19.01 15.64
C MET A 13 -23.90 18.32 14.43
N HIS A 14 -25.19 18.52 14.17
CA HIS A 14 -25.86 17.95 13.00
C HIS A 14 -25.37 18.54 11.68
N ILE A 15 -25.09 19.85 11.65
CA ILE A 15 -24.50 20.52 10.49
C ILE A 15 -23.10 19.96 10.21
N PHE A 16 -22.28 19.80 11.25
CA PHE A 16 -20.96 19.18 11.13
C PHE A 16 -21.02 17.76 10.54
N VAL A 17 -21.94 16.92 11.05
CA VAL A 17 -22.15 15.56 10.51
C VAL A 17 -22.62 15.59 9.05
N ALA A 18 -23.52 16.51 8.69
CA ALA A 18 -24.00 16.65 7.32
C ALA A 18 -22.87 17.09 6.36
N ILE A 19 -22.01 18.02 6.78
CA ILE A 19 -20.85 18.46 5.98
C ILE A 19 -19.88 17.30 5.76
N VAL A 20 -19.57 16.55 6.82
CA VAL A 20 -18.68 15.37 6.71
C VAL A 20 -19.28 14.32 5.76
N ASN A 21 -20.57 14.02 5.84
CA ASN A 21 -21.23 13.10 4.91
C ASN A 21 -21.22 13.59 3.47
N VAL A 22 -21.45 14.89 3.24
CA VAL A 22 -21.37 15.49 1.90
C VAL A 22 -19.95 15.43 1.34
N LEU A 23 -18.93 15.68 2.17
CA LEU A 23 -17.52 15.55 1.77
C LEU A 23 -17.16 14.11 1.38
N MET A 24 -17.67 13.10 2.09
CA MET A 24 -17.45 11.69 1.72
C MET A 24 -18.06 11.30 0.36
N LEU A 25 -19.08 12.02 -0.12
CA LEU A 25 -19.68 11.75 -1.44
C LEU A 25 -18.83 12.26 -2.61
N PHE A 26 -17.90 13.19 -2.37
CA PHE A 26 -16.97 13.68 -3.40
C PHE A 26 -15.75 12.77 -3.59
N ASP A 27 -15.54 11.81 -2.70
CA ASP A 27 -14.45 10.83 -2.77
C ASP A 27 -14.87 9.52 -3.46
N TYR A 28 -15.94 9.55 -4.26
CA TYR A 28 -16.22 8.50 -5.25
C TYR A 28 -15.38 8.76 -6.51
N GLY A 29 -14.07 8.87 -6.32
CA GLY A 29 -13.10 8.72 -7.40
C GLY A 29 -13.20 7.28 -7.89
N ALA A 30 -13.76 7.10 -9.09
CA ALA A 30 -13.88 5.81 -9.73
C ALA A 30 -12.53 5.07 -9.64
N THR A 31 -12.52 3.92 -8.97
CA THR A 31 -11.41 2.97 -9.05
C THR A 31 -11.45 2.34 -10.44
N ALA A 32 -11.13 3.14 -11.45
CA ALA A 32 -10.82 2.63 -12.77
C ALA A 32 -9.56 1.80 -12.61
N ASN A 33 -9.65 0.50 -12.88
CA ASN A 33 -8.47 -0.36 -13.02
C ASN A 33 -7.69 0.17 -14.24
N GLU A 34 -6.77 1.10 -14.00
CA GLU A 34 -5.89 1.65 -15.02
C GLU A 34 -4.78 0.64 -15.32
N ILE A 35 -4.58 0.34 -16.60
CA ILE A 35 -3.46 -0.48 -17.04
C ILE A 35 -2.28 0.45 -17.28
N VAL A 36 -1.27 0.36 -16.42
CA VAL A 36 -0.03 1.13 -16.51
C VAL A 36 1.16 0.21 -16.80
N TYR A 37 2.22 0.78 -17.39
CA TYR A 37 3.46 0.07 -17.70
C TYR A 37 4.60 0.67 -16.89
N PRO A 38 4.85 0.17 -15.66
CA PRO A 38 5.86 0.75 -14.79
C PRO A 38 7.26 0.56 -15.36
N SER A 39 8.13 1.53 -15.07
CA SER A 39 9.52 1.53 -15.54
C SER A 39 10.48 1.75 -14.38
N LEU A 40 11.56 0.97 -14.36
CA LEU A 40 12.65 1.15 -13.41
C LEU A 40 13.50 2.33 -13.86
N VAL A 41 13.49 3.41 -13.09
CA VAL A 41 14.22 4.65 -13.40
C VAL A 41 15.64 4.55 -12.88
N GLU A 42 15.82 4.02 -11.68
CA GLU A 42 17.12 3.81 -11.06
C GLU A 42 17.18 2.45 -10.36
N SER A 43 18.17 1.64 -10.76
CA SER A 43 18.34 0.25 -10.29
C SER A 43 19.31 0.14 -9.10
N ARG A 44 20.17 1.15 -8.89
CA ARG A 44 21.26 1.10 -7.91
C ARG A 44 21.60 2.50 -7.41
N ASP A 45 20.86 2.98 -6.41
CA ASP A 45 21.48 3.90 -5.48
C ASP A 45 22.47 3.11 -4.59
N SER A 46 23.41 3.79 -3.94
CA SER A 46 24.41 3.16 -3.06
C SER A 46 23.81 2.50 -1.80
N ASN A 47 22.52 2.71 -1.54
CA ASN A 47 21.78 2.28 -0.36
C ASN A 47 20.77 1.15 -0.65
N GLY A 48 20.67 0.68 -1.90
CA GLY A 48 19.73 -0.36 -2.31
C GLY A 48 18.29 0.12 -2.55
N ILE A 49 18.08 1.43 -2.69
CA ILE A 49 16.79 2.03 -3.07
C ILE A 49 16.58 1.86 -4.57
N LYS A 50 15.35 1.50 -4.96
CA LYS A 50 14.92 1.38 -6.35
C LYS A 50 13.83 2.40 -6.64
N VAL A 51 14.00 3.17 -7.70
CA VAL A 51 13.00 4.17 -8.12
C VAL A 51 12.18 3.61 -9.26
N VAL A 52 10.88 3.43 -9.04
CA VAL A 52 9.96 2.90 -10.05
C VAL A 52 8.88 3.93 -10.36
N ARG A 53 8.82 4.36 -11.61
CA ARG A 53 7.73 5.22 -12.10
C ARG A 53 6.56 4.34 -12.51
N ILE A 54 5.40 4.55 -11.89
CA ILE A 54 4.16 3.81 -12.16
C ILE A 54 3.43 4.44 -13.34
N ASN A 55 3.20 5.76 -13.27
CA ASN A 55 2.64 6.59 -14.33
C ASN A 55 3.22 8.02 -14.24
N ASP A 56 2.63 9.00 -14.93
CA ASP A 56 3.14 10.38 -14.95
C ASP A 56 2.99 11.10 -13.59
N ASP A 57 2.06 10.65 -12.74
CA ASP A 57 1.71 11.28 -11.48
C ASP A 57 2.27 10.54 -10.25
N LEU A 58 2.66 9.27 -10.38
CA LEU A 58 3.09 8.39 -9.29
C LEU A 58 4.46 7.77 -9.57
N THR A 59 5.41 8.08 -8.69
CA THR A 59 6.75 7.45 -8.63
C THR A 59 7.00 6.96 -7.22
N LEU A 60 7.43 5.71 -7.10
CA LEU A 60 7.73 5.07 -5.82
C LEU A 60 9.24 4.99 -5.57
N ASN A 61 9.63 5.30 -4.35
CA ASN A 61 10.97 5.13 -3.82
C ASN A 61 11.02 3.87 -2.97
N LEU A 62 11.28 2.73 -3.63
CA LEU A 62 11.20 1.41 -3.03
C LEU A 62 12.46 1.09 -2.24
N ARG A 63 12.32 0.98 -0.92
CA ARG A 63 13.33 0.42 -0.03
C ARG A 63 13.00 -1.04 0.27
N ARG A 64 14.01 -1.87 0.48
CA ARG A 64 13.78 -3.24 0.95
C ARG A 64 13.10 -3.23 2.31
N SER A 65 11.98 -3.95 2.41
CA SER A 65 11.23 -4.04 3.67
C SER A 65 11.79 -5.16 4.55
N ASP A 66 12.03 -4.85 5.83
CA ASP A 66 12.39 -5.82 6.86
C ASP A 66 11.18 -6.35 7.64
N PHE A 67 9.95 -5.97 7.24
CA PHE A 67 8.72 -6.28 7.97
C PHE A 67 8.49 -7.79 8.16
N LEU A 68 8.89 -8.61 7.19
CA LEU A 68 8.72 -10.06 7.22
C LEU A 68 9.74 -10.79 8.12
N GLY A 69 10.68 -10.08 8.76
CA GLY A 69 11.80 -10.69 9.45
C GLY A 69 12.76 -11.40 8.50
N SER A 70 13.72 -12.19 9.00
CA SER A 70 14.70 -12.91 8.15
C SER A 70 14.15 -14.21 7.55
N GLU A 71 13.18 -14.84 8.21
CA GLU A 71 12.61 -16.11 7.81
C GLU A 71 11.09 -16.13 8.05
N LEU A 72 10.37 -16.72 7.12
CA LEU A 72 8.95 -17.03 7.24
C LEU A 72 8.77 -18.53 7.41
N ILE A 73 7.94 -18.93 8.37
CA ILE A 73 7.56 -20.33 8.52
C ILE A 73 6.33 -20.59 7.66
N THR A 74 6.51 -21.40 6.62
CA THR A 74 5.43 -21.88 5.77
C THR A 74 4.94 -23.22 6.27
N SER A 75 3.63 -23.46 6.19
CA SER A 75 3.04 -24.72 6.63
C SER A 75 2.15 -25.28 5.54
N TYR A 76 2.33 -26.55 5.18
CA TYR A 76 1.54 -27.20 4.14
C TYR A 76 1.30 -28.67 4.47
N TRP A 77 0.18 -29.21 3.98
CA TRP A 77 -0.13 -30.62 4.09
C TRP A 77 0.44 -31.38 2.91
N LYS A 78 1.16 -32.48 3.19
CA LYS A 78 1.63 -33.42 2.18
C LYS A 78 1.47 -34.84 2.70
N ASP A 79 0.86 -35.70 1.90
CA ASP A 79 0.62 -37.10 2.23
C ASP A 79 -0.08 -37.33 3.59
N GLY A 80 -0.91 -36.36 4.02
CA GLY A 80 -1.63 -36.42 5.29
C GLY A 80 -0.82 -35.99 6.52
N GLU A 81 0.41 -35.49 6.34
CA GLU A 81 1.24 -34.90 7.39
C GLU A 81 1.37 -33.38 7.20
N LEU A 82 1.39 -32.64 8.31
CA LEU A 82 1.65 -31.20 8.32
C LEU A 82 3.16 -30.95 8.36
N HIS A 83 3.67 -30.31 7.32
CA HIS A 83 5.07 -29.91 7.22
C HIS A 83 5.23 -28.42 7.54
N HIS A 84 6.39 -28.07 8.11
CA HIS A 84 6.80 -26.70 8.38
C HIS A 84 8.17 -26.45 7.76
N ASP A 85 8.24 -25.48 6.86
CA ASP A 85 9.49 -25.09 6.20
C ASP A 85 9.82 -23.63 6.52
N ALA A 86 11.06 -23.40 6.98
CA ALA A 86 11.62 -22.07 7.11
C ALA A 86 12.09 -21.60 5.73
N VAL A 87 11.52 -20.49 5.28
CA VAL A 87 11.82 -19.88 3.98
C VAL A 87 12.44 -18.52 4.23
N ASN A 88 13.63 -18.28 3.68
CA ASN A 88 14.28 -16.98 3.78
C ASN A 88 13.37 -15.90 3.15
N SER A 89 12.98 -14.91 3.93
CA SER A 89 12.04 -13.86 3.49
C SER A 89 12.60 -13.01 2.35
N ALA A 90 13.93 -13.00 2.18
CA ALA A 90 14.63 -12.31 1.11
C ALA A 90 14.11 -12.66 -0.28
N ILE A 91 13.60 -13.89 -0.47
CA ILE A 91 13.15 -14.36 -1.78
C ILE A 91 11.91 -13.65 -2.28
N PHE A 92 11.10 -13.08 -1.38
CA PHE A 92 9.84 -12.45 -1.75
C PHE A 92 10.05 -11.07 -2.38
N GLY A 93 11.21 -10.42 -2.17
CA GLY A 93 11.49 -9.12 -2.77
C GLY A 93 10.46 -8.06 -2.38
N LEU A 94 10.03 -8.05 -1.11
CA LEU A 94 9.12 -7.06 -0.57
C LEU A 94 9.82 -5.72 -0.37
N HIS A 95 9.21 -4.65 -0.87
CA HIS A 95 9.69 -3.29 -0.73
C HIS A 95 8.59 -2.39 -0.18
N ASP A 96 8.99 -1.40 0.62
CA ASP A 96 8.13 -0.36 1.17
C ASP A 96 8.51 1.02 0.60
N ASP A 97 7.49 1.86 0.36
CA ASP A 97 7.66 3.30 0.20
C ASP A 97 6.93 4.00 1.34
N PRO A 98 7.64 4.50 2.37
CA PRO A 98 7.03 5.16 3.52
C PRO A 98 6.30 6.47 3.17
N GLU A 99 6.65 7.13 2.07
CA GLU A 99 6.01 8.39 1.66
C GLU A 99 4.59 8.13 1.14
N HIS A 100 4.44 7.04 0.39
CA HIS A 100 3.16 6.60 -0.18
C HIS A 100 2.46 5.54 0.68
N PHE A 101 3.06 5.09 1.78
CA PHE A 101 2.58 3.96 2.60
C PHE A 101 2.34 2.67 1.80
N SER A 102 3.11 2.50 0.72
CA SER A 102 2.97 1.36 -0.20
C SER A 102 3.80 0.16 0.27
N ALA A 103 3.33 -1.04 -0.07
CA ALA A 103 4.01 -2.30 0.19
C ALA A 103 3.87 -3.20 -1.04
N VAL A 104 4.97 -3.39 -1.76
CA VAL A 104 4.96 -4.02 -3.09
C VAL A 104 6.04 -5.09 -3.23
N LEU A 105 5.66 -6.19 -3.87
CA LEU A 105 6.57 -7.20 -4.39
C LEU A 105 7.06 -6.73 -5.76
N LEU A 106 8.38 -6.65 -5.92
CA LEU A 106 9.02 -6.23 -7.17
C LEU A 106 9.69 -7.43 -7.84
N HIS A 107 9.25 -7.72 -9.07
CA HIS A 107 9.88 -8.71 -9.95
C HIS A 107 10.45 -8.01 -11.19
N GLU A 108 11.77 -8.11 -11.38
CA GLU A 108 12.44 -7.65 -12.59
C GLU A 108 12.28 -8.71 -13.69
N LEU A 109 11.80 -8.28 -14.86
CA LEU A 109 11.64 -9.10 -16.06
C LEU A 109 12.72 -8.73 -17.08
N GLN A 110 12.88 -9.52 -18.14
CA GLN A 110 13.84 -9.21 -19.20
C GLN A 110 13.64 -7.83 -19.83
N HIS A 111 12.39 -7.36 -19.89
CA HIS A 111 12.00 -6.10 -20.54
C HIS A 111 11.04 -5.26 -19.68
N GLY A 112 11.35 -5.10 -18.39
CA GLY A 112 10.59 -4.20 -17.51
C GLY A 112 10.50 -4.72 -16.08
N VAL A 113 9.52 -4.20 -15.35
CA VAL A 113 9.25 -4.60 -13.97
C VAL A 113 7.78 -4.96 -13.78
N GLN A 114 7.53 -5.90 -12.88
CA GLN A 114 6.21 -6.22 -12.40
C GLN A 114 6.13 -5.89 -10.92
N LEU A 115 5.09 -5.14 -10.54
CA LEU A 115 4.77 -4.80 -9.17
C LEU A 115 3.45 -5.47 -8.77
N ARG A 116 3.40 -5.98 -7.54
CA ARG A 116 2.15 -6.49 -6.93
C ARG A 116 2.09 -6.06 -5.49
N GLY A 117 0.96 -5.53 -5.05
CA GLY A 117 0.77 -5.17 -3.65
C GLY A 117 -0.19 -4.01 -3.49
N LEU A 118 0.02 -3.26 -2.42
CA LEU A 118 -0.75 -2.08 -2.07
C LEU A 118 0.07 -0.85 -2.45
N LEU A 119 -0.59 0.06 -3.19
CA LEU A 119 -0.08 1.38 -3.54
C LEU A 119 -0.61 2.42 -2.57
#